data_AF-A0A0U3MMV4-F1
#
_entry.id   AF-A0A0U3MMV4-F1
#
_cell.length_a   1.000
_cell.length_b   1.000
_cell.length_c   1.000
_cell.angle_alpha   90.00
_cell.angle_beta   90.00
_cell.angle_gamma   90.00
#
_symmetry.space_group_name_H-M   'P 1'
#
loop_
_entity.id
_entity.type
_entity.pdbx_description
1 polymer ?
#
loop_
_entity_poly.entity_id
_entity_poly.type
_entity_poly.pdbx_seq_one_letter_code
_entity_poly.pdbx_strand_id
1 'polypeptide(L)' 'MTASLPQTQAPTHGSATDIDYVYQQLVKGVGRELVTDANAQELAERADQDGHTILATELREWQAPC' A
#
# COMPACT_ATOMS: atom_id res chain seq x y z
N MET A 1 2.21 -29.62 26.54
CA MET A 1 2.87 -28.31 26.36
C MET A 1 2.88 -28.03 24.86
N THR A 2 1.83 -27.38 24.36
CA THR A 2 1.73 -26.98 22.95
C THR A 2 2.57 -25.73 22.75
N ALA A 3 3.67 -25.85 22.01
CA ALA A 3 4.48 -24.71 21.61
C ALA A 3 3.79 -24.01 20.43
N SER A 4 3.31 -22.78 20.67
CA SER A 4 2.89 -21.86 19.61
C SER A 4 4.11 -21.51 18.75
N LEU A 5 4.08 -21.90 17.49
CA LEU A 5 5.05 -21.46 16.50
C LEU A 5 4.94 -19.93 16.36
N PRO A 6 6.05 -19.18 16.36
CA PRO A 6 6.00 -17.77 15.95
C PRO A 6 5.59 -17.76 14.48
N GLN A 7 4.48 -17.09 14.14
CA GLN A 7 4.21 -16.74 12.75
C GLN A 7 5.33 -15.83 12.27
N THR A 8 6.36 -16.43 11.68
CA THR A 8 7.26 -15.74 10.76
C THR A 8 6.39 -15.36 9.58
N GLN A 9 6.05 -14.09 9.49
CA GLN A 9 5.31 -13.52 8.38
C GLN A 9 6.12 -13.84 7.10
N ALA A 10 5.62 -14.77 6.29
CA ALA A 10 6.14 -14.96 4.96
C ALA A 10 5.84 -13.67 4.17
N PRO A 11 6.79 -13.08 3.43
CA PRO A 11 6.43 -12.05 2.47
C PRO A 11 5.52 -12.75 1.45
N THR A 12 4.22 -12.49 1.52
CA THR A 12 3.26 -12.98 0.54
C THR A 12 3.70 -12.37 -0.78
N HIS A 13 4.31 -13.20 -1.63
CA HIS A 13 4.81 -12.78 -2.94
C HIS A 13 3.65 -12.18 -3.73
N GLY A 14 3.69 -10.87 -3.83
CA GLY A 14 2.79 -10.10 -4.66
C GLY A 14 2.99 -10.46 -6.12
N SER A 15 1.90 -10.81 -6.78
CA SER A 15 1.65 -10.35 -8.14
C SER A 15 1.25 -8.87 -8.11
N ALA A 16 2.01 -8.08 -7.34
CA ALA A 16 1.76 -6.72 -6.92
C ALA A 16 3.02 -5.94 -7.27
N THR A 17 2.88 -4.89 -8.06
CA THR A 17 3.96 -3.91 -8.22
C THR A 17 4.45 -3.53 -6.83
N ASP A 18 5.76 -3.61 -6.63
CA ASP A 18 6.42 -3.32 -5.37
C ASP A 18 5.86 -2.00 -4.78
N ILE A 19 5.26 -2.08 -3.59
CA ILE A 19 4.52 -0.97 -2.99
C ILE A 19 5.42 0.24 -2.81
N ASP A 20 6.67 0.02 -2.40
CA ASP A 20 7.67 1.06 -2.30
C ASP A 20 7.93 1.69 -3.68
N TYR A 21 8.07 0.89 -4.74
CA TYR A 21 8.19 1.42 -6.11
C TYR A 21 6.99 2.29 -6.51
N VAL A 22 5.76 1.80 -6.36
CA VAL A 22 4.54 2.55 -6.74
C VAL A 22 4.44 3.83 -5.92
N TYR A 23 4.65 3.73 -4.61
CA TYR A 23 4.65 4.87 -3.71
C TYR A 23 5.68 5.93 -4.13
N GLN A 24 6.91 5.52 -4.46
CA GLN A 24 7.95 6.44 -4.94
C GLN A 24 7.58 7.11 -6.27
N GLN A 25 6.81 6.45 -7.14
CA GLN A 25 6.24 7.12 -8.32
C GLN A 25 5.19 8.16 -7.90
N LEU A 26 4.26 7.79 -7.02
CA LEU A 26 3.17 8.67 -6.57
C LEU A 26 3.69 9.95 -5.91
N VAL A 27 4.73 9.85 -5.08
CA VAL A 27 5.40 11.02 -4.46
C VAL A 27 6.00 11.96 -5.51
N LYS A 28 6.44 11.43 -6.66
CA LYS A 28 6.93 12.23 -7.80
C LYS A 28 5.79 12.78 -8.67
N GLY A 29 4.53 12.49 -8.33
CA GLY A 29 3.35 12.88 -9.11
C GLY A 29 3.09 12.02 -10.34
N VAL A 30 3.74 10.86 -10.46
CA VAL A 30 3.58 9.90 -11.58
C VAL A 30 3.11 8.54 -11.05
N GLY A 31 2.51 7.67 -11.86
CA GLY A 31 2.16 6.32 -11.41
C GLY A 31 0.79 6.14 -10.73
N ARG A 32 -0.15 7.09 -10.87
CA ARG A 32 -1.58 6.84 -10.57
C ARG A 32 -2.13 5.62 -11.31
N GLU A 33 -1.62 5.33 -12.52
CA GLU A 33 -1.97 4.14 -13.31
C GLU A 33 -1.53 2.81 -12.68
N LEU A 34 -0.57 2.85 -11.75
CA LEU A 34 -0.08 1.69 -11.02
C LEU A 34 -0.90 1.42 -9.75
N VAL A 35 -1.81 2.35 -9.40
CA VAL A 35 -2.75 2.18 -8.29
C VAL A 35 -3.87 1.27 -8.75
N THR A 36 -4.15 0.27 -7.93
CA THR A 36 -5.19 -0.74 -8.12
C THR A 36 -5.98 -0.84 -6.82
N ASP A 37 -7.21 -1.34 -6.87
CA ASP A 37 -8.00 -1.60 -5.66
C ASP A 37 -7.26 -2.49 -4.65
N ALA A 38 -6.41 -3.39 -5.15
CA ALA A 38 -5.63 -4.32 -4.34
C ALA A 38 -4.47 -3.65 -3.57
N ASN A 39 -3.89 -2.56 -4.09
CA ASN A 39 -2.73 -1.91 -3.47
C ASN A 39 -3.03 -0.52 -2.89
N ALA A 40 -4.18 0.07 -3.20
CA ALA A 40 -4.54 1.42 -2.75
C ALA A 40 -4.48 1.57 -1.22
N GLN A 41 -4.79 0.52 -0.46
CA GLN A 41 -4.91 0.62 1.00
C GLN A 41 -3.52 0.72 1.61
N GLU A 42 -2.66 -0.21 1.21
CA GLU A 42 -1.28 -0.28 1.66
C GLU A 42 -0.49 0.96 1.23
N LEU A 43 -0.77 1.52 0.04
CA LEU A 43 -0.22 2.80 -0.39
C LEU A 43 -0.70 3.97 0.47
N ALA A 44 -1.98 3.99 0.87
CA ALA A 44 -2.52 5.04 1.72
C ALA A 44 -1.91 5.00 3.13
N GLU A 45 -1.73 3.80 3.69
CA GLU A 45 -1.06 3.60 4.98
C GLU A 45 0.39 4.06 4.90
N ARG A 46 1.13 3.69 3.84
CA ARG A 46 2.51 4.13 3.65
C ARG A 46 2.62 5.65 3.50
N ALA A 47 1.71 6.27 2.75
CA ALA A 47 1.66 7.72 2.61
C ALA A 47 1.39 8.43 3.95
N ASP A 48 0.50 7.89 4.77
CA ASP A 48 0.19 8.41 6.11
C ASP A 48 1.41 8.34 7.04
N GLN A 49 2.11 7.21 7.04
CA GLN A 49 3.33 6.99 7.83
C GLN A 49 4.47 7.98 7.50
N ASP A 50 4.59 8.37 6.22
CA ASP A 50 5.61 9.33 5.76
C ASP A 50 5.15 10.80 5.91
N GLY A 51 3.90 11.03 6.33
CA GLY A 51 3.32 12.38 6.50
C GLY A 51 2.71 12.97 5.22
N HIS A 52 2.58 12.19 4.14
CA HIS A 52 1.92 12.58 2.90
C HIS A 52 0.39 12.44 3.02
N THR A 53 -0.22 13.22 3.92
CA THR A 53 -1.65 13.12 4.28
C THR A 53 -2.63 13.38 3.13
N ILE A 54 -2.28 14.26 2.18
CA ILE A 54 -3.11 14.50 0.99
C ILE A 54 -3.14 13.26 0.10
N LEU A 55 -1.96 12.69 -0.19
CA LEU A 55 -1.83 11.47 -1.00
C LEU A 55 -2.56 10.30 -0.32
N ALA A 56 -2.41 10.14 0.99
CA ALA A 56 -3.13 9.13 1.76
C ALA A 56 -4.65 9.29 1.65
N THR A 57 -5.15 10.52 1.67
CA THR A 57 -6.58 10.81 1.48
C THR A 57 -7.03 10.47 0.07
N GLU A 58 -6.31 10.91 -0.96
CA GLU A 58 -6.65 10.58 -2.36
C GLU A 58 -6.71 9.06 -2.60
N LEU A 59 -5.81 8.29 -2.00
CA LEU A 59 -5.78 6.84 -2.13
C LEU A 59 -6.94 6.14 -1.39
N ARG A 60 -7.40 6.71 -0.25
CA ARG A 60 -8.60 6.23 0.46
C ARG A 60 -9.87 6.51 -0.34
N GLU A 61 -9.97 7.71 -0.93
CA GLU A 61 -11.10 8.10 -1.77
C GLU A 61 -11.20 7.23 -3.03
N TRP A 62 -10.06 6.79 -3.58
CA TRP A 62 -10.03 5.86 -4.71
C TRP A 62 -10.74 4.54 -4.42
N GLN A 63 -10.72 4.07 -3.17
CA GLN A 63 -11.38 2.82 -2.76
C GLN A 63 -12.86 2.96 -2.47
N ALA A 64 -13.37 4.19 -2.39
CA ALA A 64 -14.75 4.40 -2.02
C ALA A 64 -15.65 3.68 -3.05
N PRO A 65 -16.43 2.67 -2.64
CA PRO A 65 -17.32 1.99 -3.56
C PRO A 65 -18.36 2.99 -4.05
N CYS A 66 -18.46 3.13 -5.37
CA CYS A 66 -19.54 3.88 -6.02
C CYS A 66 -20.88 3.16 -5.94
#